data_AF-A0A218PMU1-F1
#
_entry.id   AF-A0A218PMU1-F1
#
_cell.length_a   1.000
_cell.length_b   1.000
_cell.length_c   1.000
_cell.angle_alpha   90.00
_cell.angle_beta   90.00
_cell.angle_gamma   90.00
#
_symmetry.space_group_name_H-M   'P 1'
#
loop_
_entity.id
_entity.type
_entity.pdbx_description
1 polymer ?
#
loop_
_entity_poly.entity_id
_entity_poly.type
_entity_poly.pdbx_seq_one_letter_code
_entity_poly.pdbx_strand_id
1 'polypeptide(L)'
;MSHAILSSRVLNVENCGEACQWLIEDLPMPPLLSASIVPTVAGLIAKEGIKGILIDETDRQTGKRRLAGLGLSIFVVDPLMDHYRSEPVPFALIDALARNTSKAGNILLRNEIAAANANGGLNLIVHYMQRGWDLSHPHWRAVGAIGHQTYIEHHVGYFLKRIYQEDWATNEEIYLMAGYTPLHQYRVAKASMPPTSPPLGDSRIAFFAERNEVCARAPGSTMSYVFERHLPHCQFSAAEQRILSLALEDLTDLEIAQRIGLSPTRIKQTWRSIYQKIADELPFLVSEEDFGDDQRRGREKRRRVLSYVSEHREEIRPFKGA
;
A
#
# COMPACT_ATOMS: atom_id res chain seq x y z
N MET A 1 5.18 -27.70 12.90
CA MET A 1 4.50 -26.39 13.04
C MET A 1 5.58 -25.33 12.89
N SER A 2 5.39 -24.31 12.04
CA SER A 2 6.44 -23.28 11.84
C SER A 2 6.77 -22.63 13.18
N HIS A 3 8.05 -22.63 13.53
CA HIS A 3 8.58 -22.02 14.76
C HIS A 3 8.67 -20.49 14.65
N ALA A 4 8.17 -19.90 13.58
CA ALA A 4 8.30 -18.48 13.34
C ALA A 4 6.98 -17.72 13.53
N ILE A 5 7.12 -16.47 13.95
CA ILE A 5 6.03 -15.50 14.06
C ILE A 5 6.03 -14.68 12.78
N LEU A 6 4.88 -14.61 12.12
CA LEU A 6 4.67 -13.70 10.99
C LEU A 6 4.21 -12.34 11.52
N SER A 7 4.81 -11.28 11.00
CA SER A 7 4.34 -9.91 11.23
C SER A 7 4.46 -9.10 9.96
N SER A 8 3.73 -8.00 9.86
CA SER A 8 3.85 -7.06 8.75
C SER A 8 4.29 -5.70 9.25
N ARG A 9 4.99 -4.95 8.41
CA ARG A 9 5.39 -3.57 8.69
C ARG A 9 5.41 -2.74 7.43
N VAL A 10 5.15 -1.45 7.61
CA VAL A 10 5.14 -0.48 6.51
C VAL A 10 6.55 -0.22 5.99
N LEU A 11 6.68 -0.20 4.66
CA LEU A 11 7.89 0.23 3.97
C LEU A 11 8.17 1.70 4.29
N ASN A 12 9.38 2.00 4.72
CA ASN A 12 9.82 3.34 5.05
C ASN A 12 11.29 3.56 4.63
N VAL A 13 11.81 4.78 4.79
CA VAL A 13 13.17 5.13 4.36
C VAL A 13 14.22 4.28 5.07
N GLU A 14 14.02 3.95 6.34
CA GLU A 14 14.98 3.18 7.16
C GLU A 14 15.07 1.71 6.73
N ASN A 15 13.97 1.15 6.21
CA ASN A 15 13.90 -0.27 5.85
C ASN A 15 13.83 -0.57 4.35
N CYS A 16 13.73 0.45 3.49
CA CYS A 16 13.56 0.24 2.06
C CYS A 16 14.73 -0.48 1.38
N GLY A 17 15.95 -0.40 1.95
CA GLY A 17 17.12 -1.12 1.44
C GLY A 17 16.90 -2.64 1.39
N GLU A 18 16.22 -3.20 2.39
CA GLU A 18 15.92 -4.65 2.46
C GLU A 18 14.96 -5.08 1.35
N ALA A 19 13.92 -4.28 1.11
CA ALA A 19 12.98 -4.50 0.00
C ALA A 19 13.68 -4.38 -1.35
N CYS A 20 14.49 -3.34 -1.55
CA CYS A 20 15.21 -3.11 -2.80
C CYS A 20 16.20 -4.24 -3.10
N GLN A 21 16.90 -4.74 -2.08
CA GLN A 21 17.81 -5.87 -2.23
C GLN A 21 17.07 -7.12 -2.74
N TRP A 22 15.90 -7.42 -2.17
CA TRP A 22 15.09 -8.55 -2.65
C TRP A 22 14.59 -8.33 -4.09
N LEU A 23 14.16 -7.11 -4.45
CA LEU A 23 13.79 -6.82 -5.84
C LEU A 23 14.95 -7.09 -6.82
N ILE A 24 16.18 -6.71 -6.46
CA ILE A 24 17.39 -6.96 -7.27
C ILE A 24 17.66 -8.47 -7.42
N GLU A 25 17.44 -9.24 -6.36
CA GLU A 25 17.69 -10.68 -6.34
C GLU A 25 16.66 -11.48 -7.16
N ASP A 26 15.41 -11.01 -7.25
CA ASP A 26 14.31 -11.81 -7.79
C ASP A 26 13.79 -11.29 -9.15
N LEU A 27 14.06 -10.04 -9.52
CA LEU A 27 13.53 -9.42 -10.74
C LEU A 27 14.63 -8.92 -11.70
N PRO A 28 14.37 -8.90 -13.02
CA PRO A 28 15.27 -8.30 -13.98
C PRO A 28 15.31 -6.78 -13.81
N MET A 29 16.46 -6.27 -13.37
CA MET A 29 16.67 -4.84 -13.17
C MET A 29 17.46 -4.22 -14.32
N PRO A 30 16.95 -3.16 -14.97
CA PRO A 30 17.77 -2.35 -15.88
C PRO A 30 19.02 -1.80 -15.15
N PRO A 31 20.20 -1.75 -15.78
CA PRO A 31 21.45 -1.37 -15.11
C PRO A 31 21.39 -0.02 -14.37
N LEU A 32 20.79 0.99 -15.00
CA LEU A 32 20.62 2.31 -14.39
C LEU A 32 19.74 2.25 -13.13
N LEU A 33 18.62 1.51 -13.18
CA LEU A 33 17.74 1.37 -12.03
C LEU A 33 18.41 0.52 -10.94
N SER A 34 19.09 -0.57 -11.28
CA SER A 34 19.79 -1.41 -10.31
C SER A 34 20.77 -0.59 -9.45
N ALA A 35 21.52 0.33 -10.06
CA ALA A 35 22.45 1.22 -9.37
C ALA A 35 21.74 2.29 -8.51
N SER A 36 20.51 2.67 -8.83
CA SER A 36 19.79 3.78 -8.19
C SER A 36 18.53 3.37 -7.44
N ILE A 37 18.20 2.08 -7.31
CA ILE A 37 16.88 1.66 -6.84
C ILE A 37 16.63 2.08 -5.39
N VAL A 38 17.63 1.95 -4.51
CA VAL A 38 17.52 2.38 -3.11
C VAL A 38 17.23 3.88 -2.99
N PRO A 39 18.03 4.81 -3.57
CA PRO A 39 17.71 6.23 -3.50
C PRO A 39 16.42 6.59 -4.24
N THR A 40 16.06 5.88 -5.31
CA THR A 40 14.81 6.09 -6.05
C THR A 40 13.59 5.76 -5.17
N VAL A 41 13.58 4.57 -4.57
CA VAL A 41 12.50 4.13 -3.68
C VAL A 41 12.45 4.99 -2.43
N ALA A 42 13.59 5.30 -1.80
CA ALA A 42 13.64 6.20 -0.63
C ALA A 42 13.08 7.58 -0.94
N GLY A 43 13.41 8.16 -2.11
CA GLY A 43 12.88 9.45 -2.56
C GLY A 43 11.38 9.42 -2.80
N LEU A 44 10.85 8.34 -3.37
CA LEU A 44 9.40 8.14 -3.54
C LEU A 44 8.69 7.96 -2.19
N ILE A 45 9.27 7.23 -1.23
CA ILE A 45 8.71 7.08 0.11
C ILE A 45 8.62 8.46 0.80
N ALA A 46 9.69 9.24 0.75
CA ALA A 46 9.75 10.56 1.39
C ALA A 46 8.68 11.53 0.83
N LYS A 47 8.32 11.38 -0.44
CA LYS A 47 7.29 12.17 -1.13
C LYS A 47 5.92 11.46 -1.21
N GLU A 48 5.79 10.33 -0.52
CA GLU A 48 4.60 9.48 -0.46
C GLU A 48 4.06 9.03 -1.84
N GLY A 49 4.96 8.84 -2.81
CA GLY A 49 4.65 8.35 -4.16
C GLY A 49 4.71 6.82 -4.32
N ILE A 50 5.27 6.11 -3.33
CA ILE A 50 5.27 4.64 -3.27
C ILE A 50 4.77 4.18 -1.90
N LYS A 51 4.00 3.10 -1.90
CA LYS A 51 3.58 2.37 -0.70
C LYS A 51 4.18 0.98 -0.74
N GLY A 52 4.43 0.42 0.45
CA GLY A 52 4.88 -0.95 0.54
C GLY A 52 4.64 -1.55 1.91
N ILE A 53 4.58 -2.88 1.92
CA ILE A 53 4.46 -3.72 3.10
C ILE A 53 5.52 -4.80 3.01
N LEU A 54 6.26 -4.97 4.10
CA LEU A 54 7.16 -6.10 4.31
C LEU A 54 6.46 -7.08 5.23
N ILE A 55 6.48 -8.36 4.88
CA ILE A 55 6.03 -9.45 5.74
C ILE A 55 7.28 -10.17 6.23
N ASP A 56 7.51 -10.10 7.54
CA ASP A 56 8.64 -10.73 8.19
C ASP A 56 8.24 -12.07 8.80
N GLU A 57 9.15 -13.03 8.68
CA GLU A 57 9.22 -14.23 9.48
C GLU A 57 10.28 -14.01 10.58
N THR A 58 9.87 -14.11 11.85
CA THR A 58 10.78 -14.01 13.01
C THR A 58 10.86 -15.35 13.72
N ASP A 59 12.04 -15.95 13.73
CA ASP A 59 12.30 -17.19 14.46
C ASP A 59 12.13 -16.96 15.98
N ARG A 60 11.30 -17.77 16.64
CA ARG A 60 10.95 -17.59 18.06
C ARG A 60 12.12 -17.83 19.02
N GLN A 61 13.10 -18.63 18.64
CA GLN A 61 14.19 -19.03 19.53
C GLN A 61 15.35 -18.02 19.45
N THR A 62 15.68 -17.61 18.24
CA THR A 62 16.83 -16.76 17.95
C THR A 62 16.45 -15.28 17.82
N GLY A 63 15.17 -14.97 17.63
CA GLY A 63 14.69 -13.63 17.30
C GLY A 63 15.13 -13.15 15.91
N LYS A 64 15.74 -14.03 15.10
CA LYS A 64 16.25 -13.66 13.78
C LYS A 64 15.07 -13.44 12.83
N ARG A 65 15.08 -12.27 12.18
CA ARG A 65 14.08 -11.84 11.21
C ARG A 65 14.52 -12.14 9.78
N ARG A 66 13.57 -12.49 8.92
CA ARG A 66 13.76 -12.66 7.47
C ARG A 66 12.50 -12.20 6.72
N LEU A 67 12.66 -11.56 5.57
CA LEU A 67 11.54 -11.28 4.68
C LEU A 67 10.93 -12.57 4.08
N ALA A 68 9.62 -12.72 4.29
CA ALA A 68 8.78 -13.78 3.74
C ALA A 68 7.89 -13.28 2.59
N GLY A 69 7.49 -12.01 2.61
CA GLY A 69 6.65 -11.37 1.58
C GLY A 69 6.95 -9.88 1.41
N LEU A 70 6.70 -9.34 0.22
CA LEU A 70 6.85 -7.94 -0.13
C LEU A 70 5.71 -7.52 -1.07
N GLY A 71 4.95 -6.52 -0.65
CA GLY A 71 3.98 -5.83 -1.48
C GLY A 71 4.43 -4.39 -1.75
N LEU A 72 4.30 -3.94 -3.00
CA LEU A 72 4.60 -2.57 -3.41
C LEU A 72 3.47 -2.03 -4.28
N SER A 73 3.21 -0.73 -4.18
CA SER A 73 2.28 -0.07 -5.09
C SER A 73 2.63 1.38 -5.34
N ILE A 74 2.35 1.84 -6.55
CA ILE A 74 2.56 3.21 -7.02
C ILE A 74 1.32 3.72 -7.73
N PHE A 75 1.03 5.01 -7.56
CA PHE A 75 0.03 5.69 -8.35
C PHE A 75 0.66 6.29 -9.59
N VAL A 76 0.05 6.13 -10.75
CA VAL A 76 0.61 6.59 -12.03
C VAL A 76 -0.34 7.49 -12.79
N VAL A 77 0.24 8.35 -13.62
CA VAL A 77 -0.49 9.21 -14.56
C VAL A 77 -1.27 8.37 -15.59
N ASP A 78 -2.36 8.96 -16.13
CA ASP A 78 -3.19 8.32 -17.14
C ASP A 78 -2.41 7.82 -18.37
N PRO A 79 -1.50 8.60 -18.98
CA PRO A 79 -0.74 8.14 -20.15
C PRO A 79 0.09 6.88 -19.90
N LEU A 80 0.63 6.71 -18.68
CA LEU A 80 1.41 5.51 -18.36
C LEU A 80 0.51 4.29 -18.17
N MET A 81 -0.64 4.46 -17.50
CA MET A 81 -1.62 3.38 -17.36
C MET A 81 -2.23 2.98 -18.71
N ASP A 82 -2.52 3.95 -19.57
CA ASP A 82 -3.02 3.70 -20.92
C ASP A 82 -2.00 2.93 -21.76
N HIS A 83 -0.70 3.29 -21.67
CA HIS A 83 0.38 2.55 -22.32
C HIS A 83 0.42 1.09 -21.86
N TYR A 84 0.37 0.81 -20.55
CA TYR A 84 0.36 -0.58 -20.05
C TYR A 84 -0.90 -1.36 -20.43
N ARG A 85 -2.02 -0.68 -20.67
CA ARG A 85 -3.23 -1.33 -21.17
C ARG A 85 -3.12 -1.70 -22.65
N SER A 86 -2.60 -0.79 -23.48
CA SER A 86 -2.53 -0.99 -24.95
C SER A 86 -1.32 -1.80 -25.39
N GLU A 87 -0.18 -1.59 -24.74
CA GLU A 87 1.11 -2.22 -25.04
C GLU A 87 1.70 -2.76 -23.72
N PRO A 88 1.14 -3.86 -23.19
CA PRO A 88 1.61 -4.43 -21.95
C PRO A 88 3.09 -4.82 -22.05
N VAL A 89 3.88 -4.50 -21.01
CA VAL A 89 5.29 -4.91 -20.90
C VAL A 89 5.50 -5.73 -19.62
N PRO A 90 6.41 -6.72 -19.63
CA PRO A 90 6.69 -7.51 -18.45
C PRO A 90 7.41 -6.66 -17.38
N PHE A 91 7.22 -7.03 -16.12
CA PHE A 91 7.76 -6.36 -14.94
C PHE A 91 7.34 -4.89 -14.82
N ALA A 92 6.04 -4.61 -14.99
CA ALA A 92 5.51 -3.24 -15.07
C ALA A 92 5.94 -2.29 -13.92
N LEU A 93 6.05 -2.77 -12.67
CA LEU A 93 6.57 -1.94 -11.57
C LEU A 93 8.02 -1.50 -11.83
N ILE A 94 8.86 -2.41 -12.30
CA ILE A 94 10.28 -2.16 -12.58
C ILE A 94 10.42 -1.20 -13.76
N ASP A 95 9.62 -1.41 -14.82
CA ASP A 95 9.56 -0.49 -15.95
C ASP A 95 9.10 0.92 -15.53
N ALA A 96 8.05 1.02 -14.71
CA ALA A 96 7.56 2.31 -14.20
C ALA A 96 8.63 3.04 -13.35
N LEU A 97 9.33 2.32 -12.47
CA LEU A 97 10.43 2.86 -11.69
C LEU A 97 11.60 3.31 -12.58
N ALA A 98 11.97 2.51 -13.57
CA ALA A 98 13.04 2.84 -14.51
C ALA A 98 12.71 4.10 -15.33
N ARG A 99 11.49 4.20 -15.85
CA ARG A 99 11.00 5.40 -16.56
C ARG A 99 11.02 6.62 -15.67
N ASN A 100 10.62 6.50 -14.41
CA ASN A 100 10.65 7.61 -13.46
C ASN A 100 12.07 8.07 -13.13
N THR A 101 13.05 7.16 -13.08
CA THR A 101 14.47 7.51 -12.94
C THR A 101 14.99 8.28 -14.15
N SER A 102 14.60 7.90 -15.37
CA SER A 102 15.01 8.60 -16.59
C SER A 102 14.29 9.93 -16.81
N LYS A 103 13.01 10.01 -16.44
CA LYS A 103 12.16 11.19 -16.57
C LYS A 103 11.10 11.18 -15.47
N ALA A 104 11.22 12.12 -14.54
CA ALA A 104 10.23 12.30 -13.48
C ALA A 104 8.84 12.67 -14.03
N GLY A 105 7.80 12.36 -13.25
CA GLY A 105 6.42 12.77 -13.52
C GLY A 105 5.47 11.65 -13.97
N ASN A 106 5.95 10.40 -14.01
CA ASN A 106 5.08 9.26 -14.31
C ASN A 106 4.41 8.66 -13.06
N ILE A 107 5.04 8.82 -11.90
CA ILE A 107 4.55 8.38 -10.59
C ILE A 107 4.01 9.60 -9.86
N LEU A 108 2.76 9.54 -9.42
CA LEU A 108 2.11 10.60 -8.67
C LEU A 108 2.68 10.69 -7.26
N LEU A 109 2.92 11.91 -6.80
CA LEU A 109 3.31 12.21 -5.42
C LEU A 109 2.09 12.66 -4.61
N ARG A 110 2.24 12.82 -3.28
CA ARG A 110 1.14 13.11 -2.34
C ARG A 110 0.10 14.13 -2.85
N ASN A 111 0.56 15.30 -3.32
CA ASN A 111 -0.35 16.38 -3.73
C ASN A 111 -1.09 16.04 -5.04
N GLU A 112 -0.41 15.36 -5.96
CA GLU A 112 -1.01 14.89 -7.21
C GLU A 112 -2.00 13.75 -6.94
N ILE A 113 -1.66 12.86 -6.01
CA ILE A 113 -2.56 11.83 -5.49
C ILE A 113 -3.79 12.49 -4.89
N ALA A 114 -3.64 13.48 -4.00
CA ALA A 114 -4.77 14.19 -3.39
C ALA A 114 -5.69 14.85 -4.42
N ALA A 115 -5.11 15.51 -5.42
CA ALA A 115 -5.85 16.15 -6.49
C ALA A 115 -6.61 15.13 -7.36
N ALA A 116 -5.98 14.02 -7.73
CA ALA A 116 -6.62 12.96 -8.51
C ALA A 116 -7.69 12.22 -7.70
N ASN A 117 -7.40 11.89 -6.43
CA ASN A 117 -8.31 11.19 -5.52
C ASN A 117 -9.62 11.95 -5.28
N ALA A 118 -9.56 13.29 -5.23
CA ALA A 118 -10.74 14.14 -5.07
C ALA A 118 -11.60 14.27 -6.33
N ASN A 119 -11.03 14.09 -7.52
CA ASN A 119 -11.67 14.42 -8.79
C ASN A 119 -11.80 13.22 -9.72
N GLY A 120 -10.72 12.87 -10.42
CA GLY A 120 -10.72 11.95 -11.57
C GLY A 120 -10.36 10.50 -11.27
N GLY A 121 -10.04 10.19 -10.00
CA GLY A 121 -9.62 8.88 -9.56
C GLY A 121 -8.18 8.53 -9.94
N LEU A 122 -7.68 7.45 -9.36
CA LEU A 122 -6.28 7.05 -9.38
C LEU A 122 -6.07 5.74 -10.15
N ASN A 123 -4.96 5.67 -10.90
CA ASN A 123 -4.47 4.42 -11.47
C ASN A 123 -3.39 3.85 -10.56
N LEU A 124 -3.49 2.56 -10.28
CA LEU A 124 -2.58 1.86 -9.37
C LEU A 124 -1.82 0.77 -10.12
N ILE A 125 -0.51 0.73 -9.96
CA ILE A 125 0.30 -0.46 -10.30
C ILE A 125 0.66 -1.13 -8.99
N VAL A 126 0.39 -2.43 -8.91
CA VAL A 126 0.69 -3.25 -7.75
C VAL A 126 1.78 -4.25 -8.14
N HIS A 127 2.56 -4.66 -7.15
CA HIS A 127 3.45 -5.79 -7.24
C HIS A 127 3.46 -6.54 -5.91
N TYR A 128 3.41 -7.86 -5.97
CA TYR A 128 3.52 -8.71 -4.80
C TYR A 128 4.45 -9.88 -5.09
N MET A 129 5.32 -10.19 -4.12
CA MET A 129 6.17 -11.37 -4.14
C MET A 129 6.25 -11.99 -2.75
N GLN A 130 6.43 -13.31 -2.69
CA GLN A 130 6.71 -14.04 -1.46
C GLN A 130 7.67 -15.19 -1.74
N ARG A 131 8.37 -15.66 -0.70
CA ARG A 131 9.43 -16.67 -0.84
C ARG A 131 8.92 -18.05 -1.24
N GLY A 132 7.66 -18.39 -0.92
CA GLY A 132 7.04 -19.65 -1.34
C GLY A 132 5.58 -19.47 -1.73
N TRP A 133 5.16 -20.22 -2.74
CA TRP A 133 3.83 -20.12 -3.38
C TRP A 133 2.98 -21.39 -3.27
N ASP A 134 3.47 -22.41 -2.57
CA ASP A 134 2.66 -23.59 -2.28
C ASP A 134 1.55 -23.24 -1.28
N LEU A 135 0.37 -22.90 -1.80
CA LEU A 135 -0.80 -22.53 -1.00
C LEU A 135 -1.40 -23.69 -0.21
N SER A 136 -0.98 -24.93 -0.48
CA SER A 136 -1.33 -26.09 0.36
C SER A 136 -0.51 -26.13 1.64
N HIS A 137 0.68 -25.51 1.63
CA HIS A 137 1.53 -25.38 2.81
C HIS A 137 0.99 -24.28 3.74
N PRO A 138 0.60 -24.58 5.00
CA PRO A 138 -0.08 -23.62 5.88
C PRO A 138 0.70 -22.32 6.12
N HIS A 139 2.04 -22.39 6.15
CA HIS A 139 2.87 -21.21 6.33
C HIS A 139 2.79 -20.24 5.14
N TRP A 140 2.94 -20.71 3.89
CA TRP A 140 2.91 -19.85 2.71
C TRP A 140 1.50 -19.32 2.42
N ARG A 141 0.49 -20.13 2.75
CA ARG A 141 -0.90 -19.65 2.79
C ARG A 141 -1.08 -18.49 3.78
N ALA A 142 -0.48 -18.56 4.97
CA ALA A 142 -0.56 -17.49 5.96
C ALA A 142 0.19 -16.21 5.51
N VAL A 143 1.36 -16.33 4.87
CA VAL A 143 2.06 -15.18 4.27
C VAL A 143 1.20 -14.51 3.21
N GLY A 144 0.61 -15.29 2.30
CA GLY A 144 -0.33 -14.79 1.29
C GLY A 144 -1.56 -14.11 1.90
N ALA A 145 -2.13 -14.67 2.97
CA ALA A 145 -3.26 -14.08 3.68
C ALA A 145 -2.92 -12.71 4.31
N ILE A 146 -1.75 -12.58 4.95
CA ILE A 146 -1.27 -11.29 5.48
C ILE A 146 -1.04 -10.30 4.33
N GLY A 147 -0.45 -10.75 3.22
CA GLY A 147 -0.26 -9.91 2.04
C GLY A 147 -1.57 -9.38 1.46
N HIS A 148 -2.59 -10.24 1.39
CA HIS A 148 -3.91 -9.86 0.91
C HIS A 148 -4.64 -8.89 1.85
N GLN A 149 -4.61 -9.15 3.17
CA GLN A 149 -5.21 -8.28 4.18
C GLN A 149 -4.57 -6.89 4.15
N THR A 150 -3.24 -6.83 4.17
CA THR A 150 -2.51 -5.55 4.15
C THR A 150 -2.70 -4.80 2.82
N TYR A 151 -2.84 -5.51 1.70
CA TYR A 151 -3.24 -4.89 0.43
C TYR A 151 -4.60 -4.18 0.57
N ILE A 152 -5.63 -4.84 1.10
CA ILE A 152 -6.95 -4.23 1.30
C ILE A 152 -6.84 -2.99 2.21
N GLU A 153 -6.24 -3.15 3.39
CA GLU A 153 -6.12 -2.10 4.39
C GLU A 153 -5.41 -0.83 3.87
N HIS A 154 -4.45 -0.98 2.96
CA HIS A 154 -3.67 0.14 2.43
C HIS A 154 -4.25 0.81 1.19
N HIS A 155 -5.24 0.18 0.52
CA HIS A 155 -5.81 0.68 -0.73
C HIS A 155 -7.30 1.06 -0.65
N VAL A 156 -8.05 0.53 0.32
CA VAL A 156 -9.44 0.97 0.57
C VAL A 156 -9.48 2.45 0.96
N GLY A 157 -10.53 3.16 0.52
CA GLY A 157 -10.73 4.59 0.75
C GLY A 157 -10.06 5.50 -0.28
N TYR A 158 -9.26 4.95 -1.20
CA TYR A 158 -8.85 5.68 -2.40
C TYR A 158 -9.94 5.57 -3.46
N PHE A 159 -10.18 6.64 -4.20
CA PHE A 159 -10.96 6.61 -5.42
C PHE A 159 -10.12 6.02 -6.56
N LEU A 160 -10.03 4.68 -6.61
CA LEU A 160 -9.33 3.99 -7.70
C LEU A 160 -10.22 3.87 -8.93
N LYS A 161 -9.63 4.04 -10.12
CA LYS A 161 -10.31 3.81 -11.40
C LYS A 161 -9.79 2.58 -12.13
N ARG A 162 -8.49 2.30 -12.04
CA ARG A 162 -7.84 1.17 -12.74
C ARG A 162 -6.70 0.61 -11.91
N ILE A 163 -6.52 -0.70 -11.95
CA ILE A 163 -5.42 -1.40 -11.28
C ILE A 163 -4.75 -2.34 -12.27
N TYR A 164 -3.43 -2.23 -12.36
CA TYR A 164 -2.58 -3.14 -13.11
C TYR A 164 -1.75 -3.97 -12.13
N GLN A 165 -1.68 -5.27 -12.37
CA GLN A 165 -0.91 -6.23 -11.58
C GLN A 165 -0.29 -7.24 -12.53
N GLU A 166 0.85 -7.83 -12.17
CA GLU A 166 1.49 -8.86 -12.97
C GLU A 166 2.05 -9.96 -12.08
N ASP A 167 1.84 -11.21 -12.49
CA ASP A 167 2.40 -12.37 -11.80
C ASP A 167 2.68 -13.54 -12.75
N TRP A 168 3.25 -14.62 -12.21
CA TRP A 168 3.43 -15.88 -12.91
C TRP A 168 2.09 -16.50 -13.31
N ALA A 169 2.06 -17.15 -14.48
CA ALA A 169 0.85 -17.80 -14.99
C ALA A 169 0.29 -18.88 -14.04
N THR A 170 1.14 -19.49 -13.21
CA THR A 170 0.74 -20.46 -12.17
C THR A 170 -0.19 -19.87 -11.11
N ASN A 171 -0.22 -18.54 -10.97
CA ASN A 171 -1.03 -17.83 -9.97
C ASN A 171 -2.31 -17.24 -10.56
N GLU A 172 -2.66 -17.53 -11.82
CA GLU A 172 -3.78 -16.91 -12.53
C GLU A 172 -5.11 -16.95 -11.76
N GLU A 173 -5.45 -18.12 -11.19
CA GLU A 173 -6.70 -18.32 -10.47
C GLU A 173 -6.86 -17.32 -9.30
N ILE A 174 -5.76 -16.97 -8.62
CA ILE A 174 -5.77 -16.00 -7.51
C ILE A 174 -6.27 -14.64 -8.00
N TYR A 175 -5.80 -14.18 -9.16
CA TYR A 175 -6.14 -12.87 -9.70
C TYR A 175 -7.54 -12.85 -10.32
N LEU A 176 -7.96 -13.94 -10.96
CA LEU A 176 -9.34 -14.08 -11.43
C LEU A 176 -10.33 -14.00 -10.26
N MET A 177 -10.08 -14.74 -9.17
CA MET A 177 -10.90 -14.68 -7.96
C MET A 177 -10.86 -13.30 -7.29
N ALA A 178 -9.71 -12.61 -7.34
CA ALA A 178 -9.58 -11.26 -6.82
C ALA A 178 -10.40 -10.22 -7.62
N GLY A 179 -10.83 -10.54 -8.85
CA GLY A 179 -11.66 -9.70 -9.70
C GLY A 179 -10.91 -9.01 -10.85
N TYR A 180 -9.70 -9.47 -11.17
CA TYR A 180 -8.96 -9.02 -12.34
C TYR A 180 -9.39 -9.78 -13.61
N THR A 181 -9.07 -9.20 -14.77
CA THR A 181 -9.14 -9.85 -16.08
C THR A 181 -7.73 -10.01 -16.65
N PRO A 182 -7.35 -11.15 -17.25
CA PRO A 182 -6.09 -11.30 -17.95
C PRO A 182 -6.05 -10.37 -19.17
N LEU A 183 -4.95 -9.64 -19.32
CA LEU A 183 -4.74 -8.70 -20.42
C LEU A 183 -3.77 -9.25 -21.47
N HIS A 184 -2.63 -9.80 -21.02
CA HIS A 184 -1.60 -10.32 -21.91
C HIS A 184 -0.71 -11.34 -21.19
N GLN A 185 -0.25 -12.37 -21.91
CA GLN A 185 0.69 -13.35 -21.39
C GLN A 185 2.06 -13.22 -22.09
N TYR A 186 3.09 -13.00 -21.30
CA TYR A 186 4.48 -12.91 -21.74
C TYR A 186 5.19 -14.24 -21.59
N ARG A 187 6.08 -14.57 -22.52
CA ARG A 187 7.13 -15.56 -22.28
C ARG A 187 8.35 -14.87 -21.67
N VAL A 188 8.88 -15.43 -20.59
CA VAL A 188 10.06 -14.94 -19.88
C VAL A 188 11.20 -15.90 -20.12
N ALA A 189 12.22 -15.44 -20.84
CA ALA A 189 13.42 -16.24 -21.04
C ALA A 189 14.17 -16.39 -19.71
N LYS A 190 14.58 -17.63 -19.38
CA LYS A 190 15.35 -17.92 -18.16
C LYS A 190 16.62 -17.07 -18.05
N ALA A 191 17.27 -16.78 -19.18
CA ALA A 191 18.48 -15.95 -19.25
C ALA A 191 18.23 -14.47 -18.86
N SER A 192 16.98 -14.01 -18.89
CA SER A 192 16.61 -12.66 -18.47
C SER A 192 16.38 -12.55 -16.96
N MET A 193 16.27 -13.67 -16.23
CA MET A 193 16.04 -13.65 -14.79
C MET A 193 17.35 -13.74 -14.01
N PRO A 194 17.44 -13.12 -12.81
CA PRO A 194 18.52 -13.37 -11.87
C PRO A 194 18.70 -14.87 -11.57
N PRO A 195 19.94 -15.37 -11.36
CA PRO A 195 20.19 -16.77 -11.02
C PRO A 195 19.52 -17.24 -9.72
N THR A 196 19.24 -16.28 -8.82
CA THR A 196 18.61 -16.49 -7.52
C THR A 196 17.08 -16.54 -7.58
N SER A 197 16.47 -16.15 -8.71
CA SER A 197 15.01 -16.14 -8.86
C SER A 197 14.43 -17.55 -8.76
N PRO A 198 13.31 -17.74 -8.03
CA PRO A 198 12.66 -19.04 -7.93
C PRO A 198 12.11 -19.49 -9.29
N PRO A 199 12.20 -20.80 -9.63
CA PRO A 199 11.70 -21.33 -10.89
C PRO A 199 10.17 -21.48 -10.83
N LEU A 200 9.45 -20.35 -10.98
CA LEU A 200 7.99 -20.31 -10.89
C LEU A 200 7.29 -20.55 -12.24
N GLY A 201 8.03 -20.57 -13.35
CA GLY A 201 7.51 -20.85 -14.69
C GLY A 201 8.31 -20.16 -15.78
N ASP A 202 7.83 -20.25 -17.01
CA ASP A 202 8.39 -19.59 -18.20
C ASP A 202 7.47 -18.48 -18.75
N SER A 203 6.36 -18.18 -18.06
CA SER A 203 5.41 -17.15 -18.49
C SER A 203 4.77 -16.37 -17.35
N ARG A 204 4.49 -15.10 -17.62
CA ARG A 204 3.84 -14.14 -16.72
C ARG A 204 2.61 -13.57 -17.38
N ILE A 205 1.61 -13.20 -16.59
CA ILE A 205 0.36 -12.62 -17.07
C ILE A 205 0.21 -11.21 -16.50
N ALA A 206 -0.05 -10.25 -17.37
CA ALA A 206 -0.57 -8.94 -17.01
C ALA A 206 -2.06 -9.06 -16.72
N PHE A 207 -2.46 -8.56 -15.55
CA PHE A 207 -3.83 -8.52 -15.07
C PHE A 207 -4.30 -7.07 -14.96
N PHE A 208 -5.55 -6.84 -15.33
CA PHE A 208 -6.16 -5.53 -15.32
C PHE A 208 -7.51 -5.56 -14.63
N ALA A 209 -7.81 -4.53 -13.84
CA ALA A 209 -9.13 -4.32 -13.26
C ALA A 209 -9.55 -2.87 -13.50
N GLU A 210 -10.76 -2.66 -14.00
CA GLU A 210 -11.33 -1.34 -14.22
C GLU A 210 -12.60 -1.17 -13.40
N ARG A 211 -12.71 -0.04 -12.70
CA ARG A 211 -13.80 0.24 -11.75
C ARG A 211 -15.16 0.00 -12.37
N ASN A 212 -15.41 0.54 -13.55
CA ASN A 212 -16.73 0.48 -14.19
C ASN A 212 -17.15 -0.97 -14.48
N GLU A 213 -16.20 -1.84 -14.83
CA GLU A 213 -16.48 -3.25 -15.11
C GLU A 213 -16.71 -4.05 -13.83
N VAL A 214 -15.93 -3.78 -12.77
CA VAL A 214 -16.03 -4.47 -11.50
C VAL A 214 -17.28 -4.03 -10.73
N CYS A 215 -17.54 -2.73 -10.62
CA CYS A 215 -18.70 -2.18 -9.91
C CYS A 215 -20.03 -2.39 -10.65
N ALA A 216 -20.02 -2.82 -11.92
CA ALA A 216 -21.24 -3.22 -12.63
C ALA A 216 -21.74 -4.62 -12.22
N ARG A 217 -20.99 -5.34 -11.37
CA ARG A 217 -21.32 -6.70 -10.90
C ARG A 217 -21.64 -6.67 -9.41
N ALA A 218 -22.25 -7.75 -8.92
CA ALA A 218 -22.46 -7.92 -7.49
C ALA A 218 -21.12 -7.93 -6.72
N PRO A 219 -21.06 -7.33 -5.51
CA PRO A 219 -19.87 -7.37 -4.69
C PRO A 219 -19.53 -8.81 -4.27
N GLY A 220 -18.25 -9.10 -4.10
CA GLY A 220 -17.76 -10.43 -3.71
C GLY A 220 -16.30 -10.71 -4.03
N SER A 221 -15.65 -9.84 -4.79
CA SER A 221 -14.22 -9.92 -5.11
C SER A 221 -13.41 -8.88 -4.33
N THR A 222 -12.10 -9.06 -4.26
CA THR A 222 -11.19 -8.07 -3.65
C THR A 222 -11.31 -6.72 -4.34
N MET A 223 -11.34 -6.71 -5.68
CA MET A 223 -11.47 -5.49 -6.46
C MET A 223 -12.80 -4.78 -6.19
N SER A 224 -13.90 -5.52 -5.96
CA SER A 224 -15.18 -4.89 -5.62
C SER A 224 -15.12 -4.08 -4.32
N TYR A 225 -14.33 -4.52 -3.34
CA TYR A 225 -14.15 -3.80 -2.09
C TYR A 225 -13.18 -2.62 -2.21
N VAL A 226 -12.07 -2.79 -2.94
CA VAL A 226 -11.06 -1.73 -3.10
C VAL A 226 -11.53 -0.60 -4.03
N PHE A 227 -12.44 -0.88 -4.98
CA PHE A 227 -13.04 0.15 -5.85
C PHE A 227 -14.20 0.92 -5.22
N GLU A 228 -14.67 0.49 -4.04
CA GLU A 228 -15.73 1.17 -3.33
C GLU A 228 -15.30 2.60 -2.99
N ARG A 229 -16.21 3.56 -3.21
CA ARG A 229 -15.88 4.98 -3.08
C ARG A 229 -16.70 5.61 -1.98
N HIS A 230 -16.01 6.08 -0.96
CA HIS A 230 -16.54 6.98 0.06
C HIS A 230 -15.78 8.30 0.02
N LEU A 231 -16.47 9.40 0.34
CA LEU A 231 -15.85 10.71 0.47
C LEU A 231 -15.48 10.94 1.94
N PRO A 232 -14.32 11.56 2.22
CA PRO A 232 -14.00 11.92 3.60
C PRO A 232 -14.98 12.98 4.11
N HIS A 233 -15.52 12.77 5.31
CA HIS A 233 -16.40 13.70 5.99
C HIS A 233 -15.58 14.78 6.71
N CYS A 234 -14.60 14.37 7.51
CA CYS A 234 -13.84 15.29 8.37
C CYS A 234 -12.81 16.14 7.60
N GLN A 235 -12.45 15.72 6.38
CA GLN A 235 -11.43 16.38 5.54
C GLN A 235 -10.17 16.73 6.34
N PHE A 236 -9.58 15.72 6.98
CA PHE A 236 -8.35 15.89 7.75
C PHE A 236 -7.22 16.43 6.86
N SER A 237 -6.43 17.36 7.41
CA SER A 237 -5.22 17.90 6.79
C SER A 237 -4.13 16.84 6.67
N ALA A 238 -3.12 17.11 5.85
CA ALA A 238 -2.04 16.14 5.62
C ALA A 238 -1.33 15.70 6.91
N ALA A 239 -1.14 16.62 7.86
CA ALA A 239 -0.56 16.30 9.16
C ALA A 239 -1.49 15.43 10.02
N GLU A 240 -2.78 15.74 10.02
CA GLU A 240 -3.80 14.99 10.76
C GLU A 240 -3.95 13.56 10.20
N GLN A 241 -4.04 13.42 8.88
CA GLN A 241 -4.08 12.11 8.20
C GLN A 241 -2.86 11.26 8.53
N ARG A 242 -1.67 11.87 8.60
CA ARG A 242 -0.43 11.16 8.90
C ARG A 242 -0.38 10.70 10.36
N ILE A 243 -0.82 11.53 11.30
CA ILE A 243 -0.92 11.14 12.71
C ILE A 243 -1.95 10.02 12.89
N LEU A 244 -3.13 10.14 12.28
CA LEU A 244 -4.17 9.10 12.34
C LEU A 244 -3.67 7.77 11.75
N SER A 245 -3.00 7.81 10.60
CA SER A 245 -2.44 6.62 9.97
C SER A 245 -1.43 5.91 10.89
N LEU A 246 -0.51 6.65 11.49
CA LEU A 246 0.48 6.09 12.42
C LEU A 246 -0.14 5.64 13.75
N ALA A 247 -1.19 6.31 14.21
CA ALA A 247 -1.91 5.94 15.42
C ALA A 247 -2.69 4.62 15.24
N LEU A 248 -3.11 4.28 14.01
CA LEU A 248 -3.71 2.98 13.67
C LEU A 248 -2.67 1.85 13.63
N GLU A 249 -1.37 2.17 13.56
CA GLU A 249 -0.27 1.22 13.74
C GLU A 249 0.05 1.02 15.24
N ASP A 250 -0.87 1.38 16.14
CA ASP A 250 -0.73 1.33 17.61
C ASP A 250 0.44 2.15 18.19
N LEU A 251 0.99 3.09 17.42
CA LEU A 251 2.07 3.97 17.90
C LEU A 251 1.58 5.00 18.92
N THR A 252 2.37 5.19 19.97
CA THR A 252 2.18 6.25 20.97
C THR A 252 2.49 7.63 20.38
N ASP A 253 1.98 8.70 21.01
CA ASP A 253 2.27 10.07 20.57
C ASP A 253 3.78 10.40 20.57
N LEU A 254 4.56 9.76 21.44
CA LEU A 254 6.02 9.92 21.46
C LEU A 254 6.68 9.23 20.27
N GLU A 255 6.28 8.01 19.96
CA GLU A 255 6.79 7.26 18.80
C GLU A 255 6.38 7.96 17.49
N ILE A 256 5.14 8.44 17.40
CA ILE A 256 4.68 9.26 16.27
C ILE A 256 5.54 10.52 16.15
N ALA A 257 5.73 11.28 17.23
CA ALA A 257 6.56 12.50 17.23
C ALA A 257 7.97 12.23 16.68
N GLN A 258 8.62 11.16 17.14
CA GLN A 258 9.93 10.75 16.65
C GLN A 258 9.91 10.36 15.17
N ARG A 259 8.91 9.56 14.77
CA ARG A 259 8.78 9.01 13.41
C ARG A 259 8.58 10.07 12.33
N ILE A 260 7.87 11.16 12.65
CA ILE A 260 7.59 12.24 11.69
C ILE A 260 8.32 13.55 12.01
N GLY A 261 9.24 13.53 12.98
CA GLY A 261 10.07 14.68 13.34
C GLY A 261 9.29 15.88 13.87
N LEU A 262 8.18 15.64 14.59
CA LEU A 262 7.36 16.70 15.19
C LEU A 262 7.59 16.80 16.69
N SER A 263 7.39 17.99 17.27
CA SER A 263 7.44 18.17 18.72
C SER A 263 6.20 17.57 19.41
N PRO A 264 6.31 17.10 20.67
CA PRO A 264 5.14 16.62 21.42
C PRO A 264 4.01 17.65 21.52
N THR A 265 4.35 18.94 21.60
CA THR A 265 3.38 20.04 21.59
C THR A 265 2.59 20.08 20.29
N ARG A 266 3.25 19.90 19.14
CA ARG A 266 2.60 19.89 17.84
C ARG A 266 1.71 18.65 17.65
N ILE A 267 2.10 17.50 18.18
CA ILE A 267 1.25 16.30 18.22
C ILE A 267 -0.04 16.58 19.01
N LYS A 268 0.07 17.15 20.22
CA LYS A 268 -1.11 17.51 21.03
C LYS A 268 -2.03 18.51 20.34
N GLN A 269 -1.47 19.53 19.70
CA GLN A 269 -2.26 20.50 18.92
C GLN A 269 -2.99 19.85 17.75
N THR A 270 -2.31 18.94 17.04
CA THR A 270 -2.92 18.23 15.91
C THR A 270 -4.05 17.31 16.36
N TRP A 271 -3.88 16.60 17.49
CA TRP A 271 -4.98 15.83 18.09
C TRP A 271 -6.18 16.69 18.47
N ARG A 272 -5.97 17.88 19.04
CA ARG A 272 -7.08 18.79 19.34
C ARG A 272 -7.85 19.19 18.08
N SER A 273 -7.13 19.48 16.99
CA SER A 273 -7.73 19.79 15.69
C SER A 273 -8.53 18.60 15.11
N ILE A 274 -7.97 17.39 15.16
CA ILE A 274 -8.68 16.15 14.79
C ILE A 274 -9.99 16.03 15.57
N TYR A 275 -9.92 16.19 16.89
CA TYR A 275 -11.09 16.05 17.73
C TYR A 275 -12.15 17.11 17.47
N GLN A 276 -11.75 18.35 17.19
CA GLN A 276 -12.69 19.41 16.84
C GLN A 276 -13.43 19.06 15.55
N LYS A 277 -12.71 18.67 14.49
CA LYS A 277 -13.32 18.28 13.20
C LYS A 277 -14.31 17.13 13.35
N ILE A 278 -14.01 16.15 14.20
CA ILE A 278 -14.94 15.04 14.47
C ILE A 278 -16.16 15.52 15.27
N ALA A 279 -16.00 16.40 16.26
CA ALA A 279 -17.17 16.98 16.95
C ALA A 279 -18.07 17.77 16.01
N ASP A 280 -17.47 18.53 15.08
CA ASP A 280 -18.18 19.38 14.14
C ASP A 280 -18.95 18.54 13.09
N GLU A 281 -18.30 17.54 12.50
CA GLU A 281 -18.87 16.75 11.39
C GLU A 281 -19.63 15.50 11.87
N LEU A 282 -19.26 14.93 13.02
CA LEU A 282 -19.76 13.65 13.55
C LEU A 282 -20.10 13.75 15.05
N PRO A 283 -21.03 14.64 15.45
CA PRO A 283 -21.31 14.92 16.87
C PRO A 283 -21.84 13.70 17.66
N PHE A 284 -22.32 12.65 16.97
CA PHE A 284 -22.75 11.40 17.60
C PHE A 284 -21.59 10.49 18.03
N LEU A 285 -20.37 10.71 17.49
CA LEU A 285 -19.20 9.88 17.79
C LEU A 285 -18.50 10.31 19.09
N VAL A 286 -18.47 11.62 19.31
CA VAL A 286 -17.91 12.29 20.49
C VAL A 286 -18.72 13.57 20.74
N SER A 287 -19.25 13.73 21.95
CA SER A 287 -19.92 14.98 22.35
C SER A 287 -18.91 15.96 22.94
N GLU A 288 -19.18 17.28 22.90
CA GLU A 288 -18.32 18.30 23.55
C GLU A 288 -18.05 18.00 25.04
N GLU A 289 -18.97 17.31 25.72
CA GLU A 289 -18.84 16.89 27.12
C GLU A 289 -17.74 15.82 27.33
N ASP A 290 -17.39 15.07 26.27
CA ASP A 290 -16.26 14.13 26.25
C ASP A 290 -14.89 14.87 26.15
N PHE A 291 -14.85 16.19 25.96
CA PHE A 291 -13.63 16.98 25.75
C PHE A 291 -12.96 17.46 27.06
N GLY A 292 -13.32 16.86 28.20
CA GLY A 292 -12.62 17.10 29.48
C GLY A 292 -11.20 16.53 29.49
N ASP A 293 -10.26 17.23 30.14
CA ASP A 293 -8.82 16.92 30.20
C ASP A 293 -8.44 15.71 31.08
N ASP A 294 -9.42 14.90 31.50
CA ASP A 294 -9.18 13.72 32.33
C ASP A 294 -8.51 12.59 31.51
N GLN A 295 -7.44 12.01 32.05
CA GLN A 295 -6.62 11.00 31.33
C GLN A 295 -7.43 9.79 30.88
N ARG A 296 -8.44 9.38 31.66
CA ARG A 296 -9.32 8.26 31.31
C ARG A 296 -10.21 8.59 30.11
N ARG A 297 -10.77 9.81 30.09
CA ARG A 297 -11.60 10.32 28.98
C ARG A 297 -10.76 10.49 27.71
N GLY A 298 -9.53 10.98 27.83
CA GLY A 298 -8.61 11.12 26.70
C GLY A 298 -8.25 9.80 25.99
N ARG A 299 -8.06 8.71 26.75
CA ARG A 299 -7.81 7.37 26.15
C ARG A 299 -9.03 6.81 25.44
N GLU A 300 -10.21 6.96 26.04
CA GLU A 300 -11.48 6.52 25.43
C GLU A 300 -11.80 7.32 24.16
N LYS A 301 -11.58 8.63 24.19
CA LYS A 301 -11.72 9.52 23.04
C LYS A 301 -10.86 9.08 21.85
N ARG A 302 -9.56 8.88 22.09
CA ARG A 302 -8.64 8.39 21.05
C ARG A 302 -9.13 7.05 20.48
N ARG A 303 -9.55 6.12 21.34
CA ARG A 303 -10.04 4.81 20.92
C ARG A 303 -11.26 4.93 19.99
N ARG A 304 -12.25 5.77 20.32
CA ARG A 304 -13.44 5.97 19.46
C ARG A 304 -13.06 6.55 18.10
N VAL A 305 -12.19 7.56 18.07
CA VAL A 305 -11.68 8.16 16.83
C VAL A 305 -10.96 7.12 15.97
N LEU A 306 -10.07 6.32 16.56
CA LEU A 306 -9.35 5.29 15.82
C LEU A 306 -10.28 4.17 15.33
N SER A 307 -11.30 3.80 16.11
CA SER A 307 -12.32 2.84 15.66
C SER A 307 -13.03 3.35 14.41
N TYR A 308 -13.49 4.61 14.43
CA TYR A 308 -14.11 5.25 13.28
C TYR A 308 -13.21 5.25 12.05
N VAL A 309 -11.98 5.77 12.19
CA VAL A 309 -11.04 5.87 11.06
C VAL A 309 -10.60 4.50 10.54
N SER A 310 -10.61 3.46 11.38
CA SER A 310 -10.31 2.10 10.94
C SER A 310 -11.39 1.56 9.98
N GLU A 311 -12.65 1.96 10.17
CA GLU A 311 -13.80 1.61 9.34
C GLU A 311 -13.96 2.57 8.14
N HIS A 312 -13.48 3.82 8.27
CA HIS A 312 -13.58 4.90 7.28
C HIS A 312 -12.19 5.32 6.76
N ARG A 313 -11.55 4.43 6.01
CA ARG A 313 -10.16 4.63 5.54
C ARG A 313 -10.01 5.80 4.57
N GLU A 314 -11.09 6.24 3.93
CA GLU A 314 -11.16 7.45 3.10
C GLU A 314 -10.72 8.71 3.85
N GLU A 315 -10.95 8.78 5.16
CA GLU A 315 -10.59 9.94 6.00
C GLU A 315 -9.08 10.19 6.07
N ILE A 316 -8.27 9.13 5.95
CA ILE A 316 -6.81 9.19 6.02
C ILE A 316 -6.15 9.10 4.64
N ARG A 317 -6.92 9.13 3.55
CA ARG A 317 -6.35 9.15 2.21
C ARG A 317 -6.09 10.59 1.77
N PRO A 318 -4.99 10.86 1.03
CA PRO A 318 -4.75 12.18 0.46
C PRO A 318 -6.00 12.67 -0.30
N PHE A 319 -6.51 13.84 0.06
CA PHE A 319 -7.71 14.44 -0.53
C PHE A 319 -7.53 15.95 -0.65
N LYS A 320 -8.09 16.58 -1.69
CA LYS A 320 -7.95 18.01 -1.93
C LYS A 320 -8.64 18.81 -0.81
N GLY A 321 -7.91 19.74 -0.19
CA GLY A 321 -8.34 20.47 1.02
C GLY A 321 -7.55 20.08 2.27
N ALA A 322 -6.71 19.04 2.18
CA ALA A 322 -5.81 18.58 3.23
C ALA A 322 -4.42 19.24 3.20
#